data_AF-A0A3D4M606-F1
#
_entry.id   AF-A0A3D4M606-F1
#
_cell.length_a   1.000
_cell.length_b   1.000
_cell.length_c   1.000
_cell.angle_alpha   90.00
_cell.angle_beta   90.00
_cell.angle_gamma   90.00
#
_symmetry.space_group_name_H-M   'P 1'
#
loop_
_entity.id
_entity.type
_entity.pdbx_description
1 polymer ?
#
loop_
_entity_poly.entity_id
_entity_poly.type
_entity_poly.pdbx_seq_one_letter_code
_entity_poly.pdbx_strand_id
1 'polypeptide(L)'
;MKENLRHLFFDLDHTLWDFETNSKETLAELFDEHRLHRFELFDFAGFMDVYSHVNRGLWDQYNRGEISKEMLRERRFRETFEKLGLENQHHPEQFSDHYISRCTEKPA
;
A
#
# COMPACT_ATOMS: atom_id res chain seq x y z
N MET A 1 7.62 38.19 24.34
CA MET A 1 6.43 37.40 24.68
C MET A 1 6.65 36.00 24.11
N LYS A 2 6.63 34.95 24.95
CA LYS A 2 6.80 33.56 24.49
C LYS A 2 5.44 33.07 24.00
N GLU A 3 5.36 32.73 22.72
CA GLU A 3 4.19 32.05 22.16
C GLU A 3 4.06 30.68 22.84
N ASN A 4 3.02 30.51 23.66
CA ASN A 4 2.67 29.23 24.27
C ASN A 4 2.03 28.36 23.18
N LEU A 5 2.84 27.55 22.49
CA LEU A 5 2.35 26.46 21.65
C LEU A 5 1.53 25.49 22.51
N ARG A 6 0.20 25.56 22.43
CA ARG A 6 -0.71 24.74 23.24
C ARG A 6 -1.11 23.42 22.59
N HIS A 7 -0.94 23.28 21.28
CA HIS A 7 -1.28 22.05 20.56
C HIS A 7 -0.26 21.82 19.45
N LEU A 8 0.53 20.75 19.57
CA LEU A 8 1.29 20.18 18.45
C LEU A 8 0.41 19.10 17.80
N PHE A 9 0.16 19.24 16.51
CA PHE A 9 -0.38 18.18 15.67
C PHE A 9 0.80 17.56 14.92
N PHE A 10 1.04 16.27 15.15
CA PHE A 10 2.02 15.49 14.39
C PHE A 10 1.26 14.64 13.37
N ASP A 11 1.70 14.66 12.13
CA ASP A 11 1.28 13.68 11.14
C ASP A 11 2.04 12.38 11.42
N LEU A 12 1.33 11.26 11.51
CA LEU A 12 1.94 9.97 11.87
C LEU A 12 2.75 9.41 10.69
N ASP A 13 2.19 9.56 9.49
CA ASP A 13 2.82 9.18 8.24
C ASP A 13 3.84 10.28 7.84
N HIS A 14 5.07 9.90 7.52
CA HIS A 14 6.20 10.79 7.15
C HIS A 14 6.82 11.67 8.26
N THR A 15 6.45 11.53 9.54
CA THR A 15 7.12 12.29 10.63
C THR A 15 7.65 11.45 11.81
N LEU A 16 7.07 10.28 12.13
CA LEU A 16 7.52 9.46 13.28
C LEU A 16 7.61 7.95 12.99
N TRP A 17 7.14 7.48 11.83
CA TRP A 17 7.07 6.06 11.49
C TRP A 17 7.59 5.84 10.07
N ASP A 18 8.52 4.90 9.89
CA ASP A 18 9.01 4.50 8.56
C ASP A 18 8.03 3.55 7.85
N PHE A 19 6.78 3.99 7.74
CA PHE A 19 5.71 3.24 7.09
C PHE A 19 6.04 2.97 5.62
N GLU A 20 6.77 3.88 4.96
CA GLU A 20 7.18 3.72 3.56
C GLU A 20 8.18 2.57 3.38
N THR A 21 9.21 2.48 4.22
CA THR A 21 10.15 1.35 4.19
C THR A 21 9.46 0.06 4.60
N ASN A 22 8.68 0.06 5.69
CA ASN A 22 7.94 -1.13 6.14
C ASN A 22 6.94 -1.64 5.10
N SER A 23 6.27 -0.73 4.39
CA SER A 23 5.39 -1.05 3.27
C SER A 23 6.16 -1.69 2.13
N LYS A 24 7.26 -1.06 1.69
CA LYS A 24 8.09 -1.56 0.58
C LYS A 24 8.69 -2.93 0.87
N GLU A 25 9.20 -3.15 2.08
CA GLU A 25 9.72 -4.46 2.49
C GLU A 25 8.63 -5.52 2.52
N THR A 26 7.48 -5.23 3.12
CA THR A 26 6.33 -6.13 3.15
C THR A 26 5.88 -6.50 1.73
N LEU A 27 5.87 -5.52 0.82
CA LEU A 27 5.51 -5.75 -0.57
C LEU A 27 6.53 -6.61 -1.30
N ALA A 28 7.82 -6.47 -1.02
CA ALA A 28 8.86 -7.33 -1.58
C ALA A 28 8.69 -8.78 -1.12
N GLU A 29 8.49 -8.99 0.19
CA GLU A 29 8.24 -10.32 0.76
C GLU A 29 7.01 -10.98 0.13
N LEU A 30 5.91 -10.25 0.00
CA LEU A 30 4.67 -10.76 -0.60
C LEU A 30 4.80 -11.02 -2.09
N PHE A 31 5.56 -10.19 -2.81
CA PHE A 31 5.84 -10.39 -4.23
C PHE A 31 6.53 -11.73 -4.48
N ASP A 32 7.50 -12.07 -3.64
CA ASP A 32 8.25 -13.33 -3.71
C ASP A 32 7.42 -14.52 -3.24
N GLU A 33 6.71 -14.40 -2.11
CA GLU A 33 5.88 -15.46 -1.54
C GLU A 33 4.75 -15.89 -2.46
N HIS A 34 4.04 -14.92 -3.04
CA HIS A 34 3.00 -15.18 -4.03
C HIS A 34 3.57 -15.51 -5.42
N ARG A 35 4.90 -15.55 -5.57
CA ARG A 35 5.64 -15.88 -6.79
C ARG A 35 5.17 -15.06 -7.98
N LEU A 36 4.96 -13.76 -7.79
CA LEU A 36 4.42 -12.90 -8.84
C LEU A 36 5.35 -12.77 -10.06
N HIS A 37 6.66 -12.96 -9.85
CA HIS A 37 7.65 -13.05 -10.93
C HIS A 37 7.34 -14.15 -11.97
N ARG A 38 6.62 -15.22 -11.58
CA ARG A 38 6.35 -16.38 -12.45
C ARG A 38 5.47 -16.05 -13.66
N PHE A 39 4.75 -14.94 -13.61
CA PHE A 39 3.85 -14.53 -14.68
C PHE A 39 4.59 -13.82 -15.81
N GLU A 40 5.85 -13.41 -15.60
CA GLU A 40 6.70 -12.73 -16.60
C GLU A 40 6.07 -11.45 -17.20
N LEU A 41 5.04 -10.89 -16.54
CA LEU A 41 4.34 -9.67 -16.95
C LEU A 41 5.02 -8.40 -16.43
N PHE A 42 5.64 -8.49 -15.26
CA PHE A 42 6.25 -7.38 -14.55
C PHE A 42 7.30 -7.88 -13.56
N ASP A 43 8.27 -7.03 -13.24
CA ASP A 43 9.19 -7.24 -12.13
C ASP A 43 8.72 -6.48 -10.88
N PHE A 44 9.48 -6.58 -9.78
CA PHE A 44 9.14 -5.88 -8.54
C PHE A 44 9.13 -4.36 -8.72
N ALA A 45 10.01 -3.81 -9.57
CA ALA A 45 10.06 -2.37 -9.83
C ALA A 45 8.78 -1.88 -10.54
N GLY A 46 8.34 -2.60 -11.58
CA GLY A 46 7.09 -2.34 -12.27
C GLY A 46 5.87 -2.51 -11.38
N PHE A 47 5.86 -3.54 -10.51
CA PHE A 47 4.82 -3.71 -9.50
C PHE A 47 4.73 -2.51 -8.56
N MET A 48 5.87 -2.05 -8.02
CA MET A 48 5.91 -0.90 -7.11
C MET A 48 5.47 0.40 -7.78
N ASP A 49 5.87 0.65 -9.02
CA ASP A 49 5.46 1.87 -9.75
C ASP A 49 3.93 1.94 -9.93
N VAL A 50 3.33 0.84 -10.40
CA VAL A 50 1.87 0.76 -10.57
C VAL A 50 1.16 0.81 -9.23
N TYR A 51 1.64 0.08 -8.22
CA TYR A 51 1.07 0.10 -6.87
C TYR A 51 1.08 1.52 -6.28
N SER A 52 2.21 2.23 -6.34
CA SER A 52 2.33 3.58 -5.81
C SER A 52 1.37 4.55 -6.51
N HIS A 53 1.21 4.43 -7.82
CA HIS A 53 0.26 5.24 -8.59
C HIS A 53 -1.21 4.96 -8.17
N VAL A 54 -1.60 3.69 -8.12
CA VAL A 54 -2.95 3.25 -7.73
C VAL A 54 -3.26 3.66 -6.29
N ASN A 55 -2.36 3.34 -5.36
CA ASN A 55 -2.53 3.62 -3.94
C ASN A 55 -2.69 5.12 -3.69
N ARG A 56 -1.87 5.97 -4.31
CA ARG A 56 -2.01 7.44 -4.22
C ARG A 56 -3.39 7.91 -4.72
N GLY A 57 -3.81 7.44 -5.89
CA GLY A 57 -5.11 7.82 -6.46
C GLY A 57 -6.31 7.38 -5.61
N LEU A 58 -6.21 6.25 -4.92
CA LEU A 58 -7.25 5.80 -3.99
C LEU A 58 -7.24 6.59 -2.68
N TRP A 59 -6.07 6.93 -2.15
CA TRP A 59 -5.96 7.83 -1.00
C TRP A 59 -6.55 9.21 -1.30
N ASP A 60 -6.33 9.74 -2.49
CA ASP A 60 -6.94 10.99 -2.93
C ASP A 60 -8.47 10.91 -2.96
N GLN A 61 -9.04 9.81 -3.47
CA GLN A 61 -10.49 9.56 -3.45
C GLN A 61 -11.01 9.44 -2.01
N TYR A 62 -10.29 8.73 -1.14
CA TYR A 62 -10.66 8.56 0.27
C TYR A 62 -10.66 9.90 1.01
N ASN A 63 -9.64 10.73 0.80
CA ASN A 63 -9.53 12.05 1.42
C ASN A 63 -10.64 13.02 0.97
N ARG A 64 -11.20 12.82 -0.23
CA ARG A 64 -12.37 13.56 -0.72
C ARG A 64 -13.71 12.95 -0.25
N GLY A 65 -13.69 11.84 0.48
CA GLY A 65 -14.89 11.14 0.94
C GLY A 65 -15.62 10.36 -0.15
N GLU A 66 -14.98 10.13 -1.29
CA GLU A 66 -15.58 9.43 -2.44
C GLU A 66 -15.59 7.90 -2.25
N ILE A 67 -14.63 7.39 -1.47
CA ILE A 67 -14.54 5.97 -1.13
C ILE A 67 -14.37 5.76 0.37
N SER A 68 -14.80 4.61 0.87
CA SER A 68 -14.52 4.20 2.24
C SER A 68 -13.09 3.66 2.36
N LYS A 69 -12.58 3.59 3.58
CA LYS A 69 -11.28 2.97 3.88
C LYS A 69 -11.26 1.46 3.53
N GLU A 70 -12.40 0.80 3.65
CA GLU A 70 -12.60 -0.60 3.23
C GLU A 70 -12.45 -0.73 1.72
N MET A 71 -13.14 0.13 0.94
CA MET A 71 -13.00 0.14 -0.52
C MET A 71 -11.56 0.46 -0.96
N LEU A 72 -10.84 1.36 -0.27
CA LEU A 72 -9.42 1.60 -0.55
C LEU A 72 -8.59 0.31 -0.41
N ARG A 73 -8.78 -0.41 0.70
CA ARG A 73 -8.05 -1.66 1.02
C ARG A 73 -8.33 -2.78 0.03
N GLU A 74 -9.58 -2.94 -0.38
CA GLU A 74 -10.00 -3.93 -1.38
C GLU A 74 -9.47 -3.57 -2.77
N ARG A 75 -9.57 -2.31 -3.16
CA ARG A 75 -9.27 -1.86 -4.53
C ARG A 75 -7.78 -1.78 -4.82
N ARG A 76 -6.94 -1.36 -3.87
CA ARG A 76 -5.53 -1.02 -4.15
C ARG A 76 -4.74 -2.14 -4.81
N PHE A 77 -4.89 -3.39 -4.38
CA PHE A 77 -4.15 -4.51 -4.96
C PHE A 77 -4.85 -5.07 -6.19
N ARG A 78 -6.18 -5.18 -6.15
CA ARG A 78 -6.97 -5.59 -7.32
C ARG A 78 -6.67 -4.70 -8.53
N GLU A 79 -6.77 -3.38 -8.37
CA GLU A 79 -6.50 -2.42 -9.45
C GLU A 79 -5.03 -2.41 -9.88
N THR A 80 -4.11 -2.67 -8.95
CA THR A 80 -2.69 -2.83 -9.29
C THR A 80 -2.48 -4.02 -10.20
N PHE A 81 -3.01 -5.19 -9.84
CA PHE A 81 -2.89 -6.42 -10.62
C PHE A 81 -3.60 -6.31 -11.98
N GLU A 82 -4.78 -5.71 -12.03
CA GLU A 82 -5.50 -5.44 -13.28
C GLU A 82 -4.68 -4.57 -14.23
N LYS A 83 -4.07 -3.49 -13.72
CA LYS A 83 -3.22 -2.60 -14.54
C LYS A 83 -1.93 -3.27 -15.01
N LEU A 84 -1.43 -4.23 -14.26
CA LEU A 84 -0.27 -5.04 -14.62
C LEU A 84 -0.62 -6.20 -15.57
N GLY A 85 -1.89 -6.35 -15.95
CA GLY A 85 -2.35 -7.40 -16.86
C GLY A 85 -2.49 -8.78 -16.22
N LEU A 86 -2.43 -8.88 -14.89
CA LEU A 86 -2.66 -10.13 -14.19
C LEU A 86 -4.16 -10.43 -14.16
N GLU A 87 -4.54 -11.56 -14.73
CA GLU A 87 -5.95 -11.99 -14.75
C GLU A 87 -6.51 -12.19 -13.34
N ASN A 88 -7.80 -11.90 -13.15
CA ASN A 88 -8.46 -11.95 -11.83
C ASN A 88 -8.34 -13.33 -11.15
N GLN A 89 -8.36 -14.42 -11.91
CA GLN A 89 -8.17 -15.79 -11.38
C GLN A 89 -6.76 -16.04 -10.79
N HIS A 90 -5.82 -15.14 -11.06
CA HIS A 90 -4.45 -15.18 -10.56
C HIS A 90 -4.17 -14.13 -9.49
N HIS A 91 -5.17 -13.32 -9.12
CA HIS A 91 -5.03 -12.38 -8.00
C HIS A 91 -4.92 -13.18 -6.70
N PRO A 92 -3.91 -12.93 -5.86
CA PRO A 92 -3.84 -13.61 -4.59
C PRO A 92 -4.90 -13.05 -3.63
N GLU A 93 -5.90 -13.88 -3.30
CA GLU A 93 -7.06 -13.48 -2.47
C GLU A 93 -6.66 -12.88 -1.12
N GLN A 94 -5.57 -13.38 -0.52
CA GLN A 94 -5.10 -12.98 0.81
C GLN A 94 -4.05 -11.85 0.78
N PHE A 95 -3.71 -11.30 -0.39
CA PHE A 95 -2.61 -10.35 -0.52
C PHE A 95 -2.82 -9.09 0.34
N SER A 96 -4.04 -8.54 0.33
CA SER A 96 -4.34 -7.32 1.10
C SER A 96 -4.29 -7.56 2.61
N ASP A 97 -4.78 -8.71 3.05
CA ASP A 97 -4.80 -9.10 4.47
C ASP A 97 -3.39 -9.37 4.98
N HIS A 98 -2.58 -10.12 4.22
CA HIS A 98 -1.18 -10.36 4.54
C HIS A 98 -0.37 -9.05 4.59
N TYR A 99 -0.62 -8.14 3.66
CA TYR A 99 0.01 -6.81 3.66
C TYR A 99 -0.32 -6.05 4.94
N ILE A 100 -1.59 -6.01 5.37
CA ILE A 100 -1.99 -5.29 6.59
C ILE A 100 -1.34 -5.93 7.82
N SER A 101 -1.43 -7.26 7.97
CA SER A 101 -0.86 -7.97 9.13
C SER A 101 0.64 -7.69 9.27
N ARG A 102 1.41 -7.83 8.19
CA ARG A 102 2.87 -7.68 8.23
C ARG A 102 3.30 -6.24 8.44
N CYS A 103 2.63 -5.27 7.81
CA CYS A 103 2.90 -3.86 8.09
C CYS A 103 2.65 -3.50 9.56
N THR A 104 1.71 -4.17 10.24
CA THR A 104 1.44 -3.94 11.68
C THR A 104 2.39 -4.67 12.63
N GLU A 105 3.14 -5.68 12.15
CA GLU A 105 4.09 -6.47 12.93
C GLU A 105 5.52 -5.92 12.87
N LYS A 106 5.85 -5.12 11.84
CA LYS A 106 7.19 -4.53 11.69
C LYS A 106 7.42 -3.40 12.72
N PRO A 107 8.59 -3.36 13.38
CA PRO A 107 8.93 -2.30 14.33
C PRO A 107 8.93 -0.93 13.64
N ALA A 108 8.58 0.11 14.42
CA ALA A 108 8.62 1.51 13.99
C ALA A 108 10.04 2.09 14.05
#